data_AF-A0A1B7T8U6-F1
#
_entry.id   AF-A0A1B7T8U6-F1
#
_cell.length_a   1.000
_cell.length_b   1.000
_cell.length_c   1.000
_cell.angle_alpha   90.00
_cell.angle_beta   90.00
_cell.angle_gamma   90.00
#
_symmetry.space_group_name_H-M   'P 1'
#
loop_
_entity.id
_entity.type
_entity.pdbx_description
1 polymer ?
#
loop_
_entity_poly.entity_id
_entity_poly.type
_entity_poly.pdbx_seq_one_letter_code
_entity_poly.pdbx_strand_id
1 'polypeptide(L)'
;MSLFSKSKVLKKQITTQLLNKYIENNVNRHIDLYNLNFIILNKPNNLAEKIAHEFKRRLWLGGTIETFQPEKLLNKNQKINNVILKEILDNVKLLKKDCMVTYKRTICDENNSEEENILLKEKRQLFYTNELFRERIGNTLDFTSFSYNHISDNLVFSDEEIIQFSRKTLNPHYIHLDKYYNKTVEGYPEKLVVQGPYMLTECIKYLQHITGIKYFSKITYKIKQNLFSN
;
A
#
# COMPACT_ATOMS: atom_id res chain seq x y z
N MET A 1 -48.97 -25.45 -6.38
CA MET A 1 -48.56 -24.14 -5.85
C MET A 1 -47.05 -24.12 -5.68
N SER A 2 -46.35 -23.46 -6.59
CA SER A 2 -44.92 -23.16 -6.52
C SER A 2 -44.79 -21.68 -6.84
N LEU A 3 -44.41 -20.86 -5.86
CA LEU A 3 -44.11 -19.46 -6.05
C LEU A 3 -42.96 -19.07 -5.12
N PHE A 4 -42.13 -18.16 -5.65
CA PHE A 4 -40.97 -17.49 -5.06
C PHE A 4 -39.60 -18.18 -5.19
N SER A 5 -39.10 -18.18 -6.43
CA SER A 5 -37.69 -17.89 -6.70
C SER A 5 -37.56 -16.47 -7.30
N LYS A 6 -36.36 -15.87 -7.17
CA LYS A 6 -35.87 -14.57 -7.68
C LYS A 6 -35.81 -13.42 -6.67
N SER A 7 -34.71 -13.38 -5.91
CA SER A 7 -34.13 -12.12 -5.39
C SER A 7 -32.71 -12.31 -4.84
N LYS A 8 -31.74 -12.74 -5.67
CA LYS A 8 -30.32 -12.78 -5.23
C LYS A 8 -29.27 -12.45 -6.30
N VAL A 9 -29.65 -12.07 -7.53
CA VAL A 9 -28.69 -11.82 -8.62
C VAL A 9 -28.42 -10.33 -8.88
N LEU A 10 -29.23 -9.40 -8.37
CA LEU A 10 -29.13 -7.98 -8.79
C LEU A 10 -28.11 -7.09 -8.05
N LYS A 11 -27.49 -7.53 -6.94
CA LYS A 11 -26.55 -6.68 -6.17
C LYS A 11 -25.09 -6.76 -6.61
N LYS A 12 -24.71 -7.70 -7.48
CA LYS A 12 -23.30 -7.89 -7.92
C LYS A 12 -23.00 -7.24 -9.27
N GLN A 13 -24.01 -6.90 -10.07
CA GLN A 13 -23.84 -6.28 -11.39
C GLN A 13 -23.67 -4.75 -11.35
N ILE A 14 -24.28 -4.08 -10.36
CA ILE A 14 -24.29 -2.61 -10.27
C ILE A 14 -22.89 -2.07 -9.88
N THR A 15 -22.15 -2.78 -9.02
CA THR A 15 -20.81 -2.36 -8.58
C THR A 15 -19.77 -2.45 -9.70
N THR A 16 -19.89 -3.45 -10.58
CA THR A 16 -18.97 -3.65 -11.72
C THR A 16 -19.23 -2.63 -12.84
N GLN A 17 -20.49 -2.22 -13.06
CA GLN A 17 -20.83 -1.24 -14.09
C GLN A 17 -20.37 0.19 -13.74
N LEU A 18 -20.41 0.58 -12.46
CA LEU A 18 -19.93 1.90 -12.01
C LEU A 18 -18.40 2.02 -12.10
N LEU A 19 -17.68 0.93 -11.84
CA LEU A 19 -16.21 0.89 -11.95
C LEU A 19 -15.76 1.01 -13.42
N ASN A 20 -16.41 0.28 -14.34
CA ASN A 20 -16.07 0.34 -15.77
C ASN A 20 -16.38 1.71 -16.39
N LYS A 21 -17.48 2.36 -15.98
CA LYS A 21 -17.86 3.69 -16.48
C LYS A 21 -16.94 4.81 -15.97
N TYR A 22 -16.25 4.61 -14.84
CA TYR A 22 -15.25 5.56 -14.33
C TYR A 22 -13.91 5.45 -15.07
N ILE A 23 -13.54 4.22 -15.45
CA ILE A 23 -12.29 3.91 -16.18
C ILE A 23 -12.35 4.45 -17.62
N GLU A 24 -13.51 4.36 -18.29
CA GLU A 24 -13.66 4.84 -19.67
C GLU A 24 -13.51 6.36 -19.83
N ASN A 25 -13.72 7.14 -18.75
CA ASN A 25 -13.77 8.61 -18.83
C ASN A 25 -12.46 9.34 -18.49
N ASN A 26 -11.39 8.64 -18.08
CA ASN A 26 -10.18 9.29 -17.56
C ASN A 26 -8.87 8.78 -18.19
N VAL A 27 -8.90 8.46 -19.49
CA VAL A 27 -7.67 8.16 -20.25
C VAL A 27 -7.01 9.47 -20.65
N ASN A 28 -6.01 9.91 -19.88
CA ASN A 28 -4.77 10.46 -20.41
C ASN A 28 -3.73 10.77 -19.31
N ARG A 29 -2.55 10.18 -19.51
CA ARG A 29 -1.22 10.45 -18.91
C ARG A 29 -0.80 9.67 -17.65
N HIS A 30 0.39 9.10 -17.81
CA HIS A 30 1.28 8.39 -16.87
C HIS A 30 1.03 6.90 -16.64
N ILE A 31 2.15 6.17 -16.56
CA ILE A 31 2.25 4.71 -16.58
C ILE A 31 1.68 4.17 -15.29
N ASP A 32 0.47 3.62 -15.38
CA ASP A 32 -0.23 3.02 -14.27
C ASP A 32 -0.03 1.50 -14.30
N LEU A 33 0.77 0.98 -13.36
CA LEU A 33 0.74 -0.43 -12.93
C LEU A 33 -0.65 -0.84 -12.35
N TYR A 34 -1.62 0.07 -12.36
CA TYR A 34 -2.92 0.00 -11.70
C TYR A 34 -4.04 -0.54 -12.58
N ASN A 35 -3.77 -0.88 -13.85
CA ASN A 35 -4.72 -1.56 -14.75
C ASN A 35 -4.65 -3.10 -14.66
N LEU A 36 -3.98 -3.63 -13.64
CA LEU A 36 -3.85 -5.07 -13.45
C LEU A 36 -5.07 -5.61 -12.69
N ASN A 37 -5.78 -6.56 -13.30
CA ASN A 37 -6.79 -7.34 -12.59
C ASN A 37 -6.08 -8.25 -11.59
N PHE A 38 -6.25 -7.99 -10.30
CA PHE A 38 -5.71 -8.83 -9.23
C PHE A 38 -6.69 -9.96 -8.92
N ILE A 39 -6.25 -11.20 -9.11
CA ILE A 39 -6.91 -12.37 -8.53
C ILE A 39 -6.16 -12.72 -7.24
N ILE A 40 -6.84 -12.54 -6.10
CA ILE A 40 -6.30 -12.89 -4.78
C ILE A 40 -6.59 -14.37 -4.52
N LEU A 41 -5.58 -15.22 -4.68
CA LEU A 41 -5.75 -16.69 -4.57
C LEU A 41 -5.64 -17.23 -3.14
N ASN A 42 -5.37 -16.40 -2.14
CA ASN A 42 -5.44 -16.79 -0.73
C ASN A 42 -6.02 -15.64 0.08
N LYS A 43 -7.20 -15.86 0.67
CA LYS A 43 -7.74 -14.95 1.67
C LYS A 43 -6.87 -14.98 2.93
N PRO A 44 -6.78 -13.87 3.68
CA PRO A 44 -6.10 -13.88 4.97
C PRO A 44 -6.61 -15.06 5.81
N ASN A 45 -5.68 -15.82 6.38
CA ASN A 45 -5.98 -16.84 7.39
C ASN A 45 -6.95 -16.26 8.45
N ASN A 46 -7.80 -17.11 9.06
CA ASN A 46 -8.69 -16.70 10.16
C ASN A 46 -7.98 -15.86 11.25
N LEU A 47 -6.68 -16.07 11.46
CA LEU A 47 -5.86 -15.30 12.39
C LEU A 47 -5.67 -13.84 11.96
N ALA A 48 -5.43 -13.57 10.68
CA ALA A 48 -5.28 -12.22 10.16
C ALA A 48 -6.61 -11.44 10.24
N GLU A 49 -7.74 -12.10 9.99
CA GLU A 49 -9.07 -11.51 10.21
C GLU A 49 -9.32 -11.22 11.70
N LYS A 50 -9.02 -12.17 12.59
CA LYS A 50 -9.12 -11.97 14.04
C LYS A 50 -8.31 -10.76 14.52
N ILE A 51 -7.05 -10.64 14.08
CA ILE A 51 -6.20 -9.49 14.41
C ILE A 51 -6.84 -8.20 13.88
N ALA A 52 -7.32 -8.18 12.63
CA ALA A 52 -7.96 -6.98 12.07
C ALA A 52 -9.23 -6.55 12.84
N HIS A 53 -9.94 -7.49 13.48
CA HIS A 53 -11.10 -7.19 14.31
C HIS A 53 -10.76 -6.75 15.75
N GLU A 54 -9.61 -7.19 16.28
CA GLU A 54 -9.19 -6.87 17.66
C GLU A 54 -8.57 -5.47 17.79
N PHE A 55 -8.02 -4.94 16.70
CA PHE A 55 -7.30 -3.67 16.70
C PHE A 55 -7.98 -2.61 15.83
N LYS A 56 -8.17 -1.43 16.40
CA LYS A 56 -8.74 -0.27 15.72
C LYS A 56 -7.77 0.37 14.73
N ARG A 57 -6.46 0.24 14.96
CA ARG A 57 -5.43 0.94 14.17
C ARG A 57 -4.40 -0.02 13.61
N ARG A 58 -3.96 0.30 12.40
CA ARG A 58 -2.94 -0.43 11.65
C ARG A 58 -1.94 0.54 11.06
N LEU A 59 -0.68 0.41 11.44
CA LEU A 59 0.44 1.20 10.94
C LEU A 59 1.31 0.37 10.00
N TRP A 60 1.85 1.02 8.96
CA TRP A 60 2.85 0.42 8.10
C TRP A 60 4.24 0.70 8.66
N LEU A 61 4.97 -0.33 9.07
CA LEU A 61 6.28 -0.16 9.72
C LEU A 61 7.44 -0.21 8.74
N GLY A 62 7.31 -0.97 7.66
CA GLY A 62 8.43 -1.25 6.78
C GLY A 62 8.28 -2.57 6.05
N GLY A 63 9.37 -2.98 5.41
CA GLY A 63 9.38 -4.20 4.63
C GLY A 63 10.53 -4.28 3.64
N THR A 64 10.38 -5.25 2.75
CA THR A 64 11.26 -5.45 1.59
C THR A 64 10.41 -5.64 0.34
N ILE A 65 10.86 -5.10 -0.78
CA ILE A 65 10.31 -5.35 -2.11
C ILE A 65 11.45 -5.89 -2.97
N GLU A 66 11.23 -7.02 -3.63
CA GLU A 66 12.17 -7.66 -4.55
C GLU A 66 11.52 -7.77 -5.93
N THR A 67 12.21 -7.27 -6.95
CA THR A 67 11.74 -7.26 -8.34
C THR A 67 12.53 -8.28 -9.15
N PHE A 68 11.84 -9.17 -9.85
CA PHE A 68 12.47 -10.25 -10.61
C PHE A 68 12.43 -9.99 -12.12
N GLN A 69 11.39 -9.32 -12.61
CA GLN A 69 11.21 -9.03 -14.04
C GLN A 69 10.83 -7.55 -14.25
N PRO A 70 11.75 -6.60 -13.97
CA PRO A 70 11.46 -5.17 -14.06
C PRO A 70 11.07 -4.73 -15.48
N GLU A 71 11.66 -5.35 -16.50
CA GLU A 71 11.39 -5.05 -17.91
C GLU A 71 9.91 -5.26 -18.27
N LYS A 72 9.30 -6.36 -17.79
CA LYS A 72 7.89 -6.70 -18.08
C LYS A 72 6.92 -5.74 -17.41
N LEU A 73 7.25 -5.26 -16.20
CA LEU A 73 6.41 -4.30 -15.46
C LEU A 73 6.37 -2.92 -16.12
N LEU A 74 7.41 -2.56 -16.89
CA LEU A 74 7.59 -1.22 -17.44
C LEU A 74 7.38 -1.13 -18.95
N ASN A 75 7.52 -2.25 -19.66
CA ASN A 75 7.35 -2.28 -21.10
C ASN A 75 5.87 -2.14 -21.47
N LYS A 76 5.49 -0.95 -21.93
CA LYS A 76 4.13 -0.63 -22.40
C LYS A 76 3.63 -1.56 -23.52
N ASN A 77 4.54 -2.21 -24.24
CA ASN A 77 4.21 -3.12 -25.33
C ASN A 77 3.99 -4.56 -24.84
N GLN A 78 4.44 -4.91 -23.63
CA GLN A 78 4.11 -6.18 -22.98
C GLN A 78 2.88 -5.99 -22.10
N LYS A 79 1.76 -6.50 -22.58
CA LYS A 79 0.48 -6.39 -21.87
C LYS A 79 0.39 -7.51 -20.83
N ILE A 80 0.72 -7.19 -19.58
CA ILE A 80 0.34 -8.05 -18.45
C ILE A 80 -1.16 -7.89 -18.28
N ASN A 81 -1.94 -8.86 -18.75
CA ASN A 81 -3.41 -8.76 -18.72
C ASN A 81 -3.96 -9.06 -17.33
N ASN A 82 -3.38 -10.06 -16.66
CA ASN A 82 -3.82 -10.55 -15.36
C ASN A 82 -2.63 -10.80 -14.46
N VAL A 83 -2.77 -10.45 -13.18
CA VAL A 83 -1.80 -10.82 -12.16
C VAL A 83 -2.46 -11.60 -11.03
N ILE A 84 -1.72 -12.59 -10.56
CA ILE A 84 -2.07 -13.38 -9.39
C ILE A 84 -1.34 -12.79 -8.20
N LEU A 85 -2.09 -12.43 -7.16
CA LEU A 85 -1.53 -12.09 -5.85
C LEU A 85 -1.67 -13.28 -4.91
N LYS A 86 -0.53 -13.81 -4.47
CA LYS A 86 -0.45 -14.81 -3.39
C LYS A 86 0.00 -14.10 -2.12
N GLU A 87 -0.86 -14.00 -1.11
CA GLU A 87 -0.53 -13.42 0.19
C GLU A 87 -0.53 -14.50 1.28
N ILE A 88 0.49 -14.48 2.13
CA ILE A 88 0.66 -15.41 3.25
C ILE A 88 1.01 -14.62 4.50
N LEU A 89 0.38 -15.00 5.62
CA LEU A 89 0.76 -14.55 6.96
C LEU A 89 2.06 -15.27 7.38
N ASP A 90 3.17 -14.54 7.43
CA ASP A 90 4.51 -15.09 7.69
C ASP A 90 4.83 -15.18 9.19
N ASN A 91 4.54 -14.11 9.93
CA ASN A 91 4.85 -14.05 11.36
C ASN A 91 3.85 -13.15 12.09
N VAL A 92 3.50 -13.54 13.32
CA VAL A 92 2.73 -12.73 14.26
C VAL A 92 3.52 -12.67 15.57
N LYS A 93 3.83 -11.47 16.04
CA LYS A 93 4.49 -11.21 17.31
C LYS A 93 3.59 -10.37 18.19
N LEU A 94 3.09 -10.96 19.28
CA LEU A 94 2.33 -10.25 20.29
C LEU A 94 3.25 -9.42 21.18
N LEU A 95 2.85 -8.18 21.46
CA LEU A 95 3.61 -7.18 22.20
C LEU A 95 2.70 -6.59 23.28
N LYS A 96 2.49 -7.34 24.38
CA LYS A 96 1.55 -6.98 25.45
C LYS A 96 0.14 -6.65 24.90
N LYS A 97 -0.13 -5.36 24.68
CA LYS A 97 -1.42 -4.81 24.19
C LYS A 97 -1.44 -4.54 22.69
N ASP A 98 -0.34 -4.81 22.00
CA ASP A 98 -0.16 -4.54 20.57
C ASP A 98 0.27 -5.81 19.84
N CYS A 99 0.24 -5.77 18.51
CA CYS A 99 0.66 -6.89 17.68
C CYS A 99 1.47 -6.40 16.49
N MET A 100 2.59 -7.07 16.19
CA MET A 100 3.31 -6.90 14.95
C MET A 100 3.06 -8.09 14.04
N VAL A 101 2.67 -7.83 12.80
CA VAL A 101 2.35 -8.84 11.81
C VAL A 101 3.21 -8.66 10.58
N THR A 102 3.75 -9.77 10.08
CA THR A 102 4.49 -9.81 8.84
C THR A 102 3.72 -10.62 7.81
N TYR A 103 3.50 -10.03 6.64
CA TYR A 103 2.95 -10.70 5.47
C TYR A 103 4.04 -10.90 4.43
N LYS A 104 3.95 -12.00 3.68
CA LYS A 104 4.68 -12.21 2.43
C LYS A 104 3.68 -12.20 1.28
N ARG A 105 4.00 -11.47 0.23
CA ARG A 105 3.20 -11.37 -0.99
C ARG A 105 4.07 -11.73 -2.17
N THR A 106 3.51 -12.49 -3.08
CA THR A 106 4.10 -12.80 -4.38
C THR A 106 3.13 -12.37 -5.46
N ILE A 107 3.59 -11.54 -6.38
CA ILE A 107 2.83 -11.11 -7.56
C ILE A 107 3.39 -11.87 -8.76
N CYS A 108 2.49 -12.51 -9.50
CA CYS A 108 2.76 -13.42 -10.61
C CYS A 108 2.01 -12.94 -11.86
N ASP A 109 2.62 -12.96 -13.04
CA ASP A 109 1.96 -12.85 -14.35
C ASP A 109 1.27 -14.17 -14.75
N GLU A 110 -0.05 -14.23 -14.68
CA GLU A 110 -0.85 -15.45 -14.95
C GLU A 110 -0.52 -16.16 -16.28
N ASN A 111 0.03 -15.45 -17.26
CA ASN A 111 0.26 -15.99 -18.62
C ASN A 111 1.56 -16.81 -18.78
N ASN A 112 2.43 -16.90 -17.77
CA ASN A 112 3.75 -17.53 -17.87
C ASN A 112 3.89 -18.83 -17.03
N SER A 113 4.79 -19.74 -17.43
CA SER A 113 5.11 -21.00 -16.71
C SER A 113 5.64 -20.75 -15.29
N GLU A 114 5.42 -21.69 -14.37
CA GLU A 114 5.45 -21.48 -12.91
C GLU A 114 6.77 -20.91 -12.32
N GLU A 115 7.93 -21.15 -12.92
CA GLU A 115 9.23 -20.69 -12.40
C GLU A 115 9.63 -19.29 -12.91
N GLU A 116 9.13 -18.82 -14.07
CA GLU A 116 9.44 -17.52 -14.68
C GLU A 116 8.31 -16.48 -14.55
N ASN A 117 7.32 -16.79 -13.74
CA ASN A 117 6.08 -16.01 -13.64
C ASN A 117 6.15 -14.91 -12.54
N ILE A 118 7.09 -15.03 -11.59
CA ILE A 118 7.17 -14.08 -10.48
C ILE A 118 7.64 -12.71 -10.96
N LEU A 119 6.80 -11.70 -10.76
CA LEU A 119 7.11 -10.30 -11.07
C LEU A 119 7.77 -9.62 -9.86
N LEU A 120 7.17 -9.82 -8.68
CA LEU A 120 7.53 -9.12 -7.45
C LEU A 120 7.29 -9.99 -6.21
N LYS A 121 8.18 -9.89 -5.22
CA LYS A 121 7.95 -10.37 -3.86
C LYS A 121 7.99 -9.19 -2.89
N GLU A 122 6.98 -9.10 -2.01
CA GLU A 122 6.93 -8.11 -0.93
C GLU A 122 6.92 -8.84 0.41
N LYS A 123 7.79 -8.43 1.33
CA LYS A 123 7.65 -8.72 2.76
C LYS A 123 7.19 -7.45 3.44
N ARG A 124 6.03 -7.47 4.09
CA ARG A 124 5.37 -6.30 4.64
C ARG A 124 5.19 -6.43 6.14
N GLN A 125 5.66 -5.45 6.90
CA GLN A 125 5.49 -5.40 8.35
C GLN A 125 4.43 -4.38 8.74
N LEU A 126 3.44 -4.83 9.48
CA LEU A 126 2.33 -4.06 9.98
C LEU A 126 2.33 -4.09 11.51
N PHE A 127 1.92 -2.99 12.11
CA PHE A 127 1.72 -2.89 13.55
C PHE A 127 0.27 -2.56 13.85
N TYR A 128 -0.31 -3.33 14.75
CA TYR A 128 -1.70 -3.22 15.16
C TYR A 128 -1.75 -2.78 16.61
N THR A 129 -2.56 -1.76 16.87
CA THR A 129 -2.68 -1.15 18.20
C THR A 129 -4.06 -0.56 18.41
N ASN A 130 -4.46 -0.45 19.68
CA ASN A 130 -5.64 0.27 20.12
C ASN A 130 -5.30 1.62 20.78
N GLU A 131 -4.02 1.95 20.88
CA GLU A 131 -3.58 3.22 21.44
C GLU A 131 -3.77 4.37 20.46
N LEU A 132 -4.08 5.55 20.99
CA LEU A 132 -4.07 6.78 20.21
C LEU A 132 -2.64 7.14 19.82
N PHE A 133 -2.50 7.92 18.74
CA PHE A 133 -1.22 8.53 18.42
C PHE A 133 -0.75 9.38 19.61
N ARG A 134 0.54 9.25 19.90
CA ARG A 134 1.24 10.13 20.84
C ARG A 134 2.52 10.55 20.14
N GLU A 135 2.73 11.86 20.07
CA GLU A 135 3.98 12.39 19.59
C GLU A 135 5.11 11.84 20.47
N ARG A 136 6.09 11.19 19.85
CA ARG A 136 7.25 10.71 20.60
C ARG A 136 8.09 11.92 20.96
N ILE A 137 7.95 12.38 22.19
CA ILE A 137 8.93 13.25 22.85
C ILE A 137 10.13 12.37 23.21
N GLY A 138 10.91 12.00 22.20
CA GLY A 138 12.15 11.27 22.38
C GLY A 138 13.22 12.00 21.60
N ASN A 139 14.37 12.23 22.24
CA ASN A 139 15.55 12.80 21.61
C ASN A 139 15.68 12.19 20.23
N THR A 140 15.65 13.05 19.19
CA THR A 140 16.17 12.67 17.90
C THR A 140 17.49 11.98 18.19
N LEU A 141 17.56 10.66 18.02
CA LEU A 141 18.86 10.05 17.86
C LEU A 141 19.38 10.75 16.62
N ASP A 142 20.21 11.76 16.85
CA ASP A 142 20.93 12.46 15.81
C ASP A 142 21.44 11.36 14.91
N PHE A 143 21.06 11.44 13.65
CA PHE A 143 21.54 10.54 12.62
C PHE A 143 23.03 10.90 12.44
N THR A 144 23.86 10.53 13.40
CA THR A 144 25.28 10.83 13.40
C THR A 144 25.91 9.95 12.34
N SER A 145 26.17 10.57 11.20
CA SER A 145 26.80 10.03 9.99
C SER A 145 25.90 9.19 9.07
N PHE A 146 25.17 9.88 8.20
CA PHE A 146 25.03 9.43 6.82
C PHE A 146 25.80 10.44 5.96
N SER A 147 27.02 10.10 5.52
CA SER A 147 27.75 10.94 4.56
C SER A 147 27.20 10.70 3.17
N TYR A 148 26.05 11.31 2.89
CA TYR A 148 25.51 11.40 1.53
C TYR A 148 25.58 12.85 1.10
N ASN A 149 26.47 13.13 0.15
CA ASN A 149 26.81 14.47 -0.33
C ASN A 149 25.73 15.09 -1.23
N HIS A 150 24.48 14.65 -1.14
CA HIS A 150 23.38 15.19 -1.92
C HIS A 150 22.34 15.80 -1.01
N ILE A 151 22.18 17.11 -1.10
CA ILE A 151 21.08 17.85 -0.49
C ILE A 151 19.87 17.59 -1.40
N SER A 152 18.84 16.91 -0.89
CA SER A 152 17.56 16.81 -1.61
C SER A 152 16.76 18.09 -1.38
N ASP A 153 16.00 18.53 -2.38
CA ASP A 153 14.96 19.53 -2.16
C ASP A 153 13.94 19.02 -1.13
N ASN A 154 13.29 19.95 -0.44
CA ASN A 154 12.22 19.61 0.49
C ASN A 154 11.02 19.03 -0.28
N LEU A 155 10.67 17.79 0.02
CA LEU A 155 9.43 17.19 -0.47
C LEU A 155 8.29 17.55 0.50
N VAL A 156 7.26 18.20 -0.02
CA VAL A 156 6.08 18.61 0.73
C VAL A 156 4.86 17.90 0.15
N PHE A 157 4.02 17.32 1.01
CA PHE A 157 2.79 16.64 0.61
C PHE A 157 1.59 17.57 0.85
N SER A 158 0.85 17.87 -0.20
CA SER A 158 -0.44 18.56 -0.09
C SER A 158 -1.57 17.58 0.25
N ASP A 159 -2.68 18.10 0.80
CA ASP A 159 -3.85 17.27 1.08
C ASP A 159 -4.42 16.61 -0.18
N GLU A 160 -4.46 17.35 -1.29
CA GLU A 160 -4.99 16.89 -2.56
C GLU A 160 -4.20 15.67 -3.08
N GLU A 161 -2.87 15.71 -2.99
CA GLU A 161 -2.00 14.59 -3.38
C GLU A 161 -2.24 13.35 -2.50
N ILE A 162 -2.36 13.54 -1.18
CA ILE A 162 -2.63 12.45 -0.24
C ILE A 162 -3.99 11.81 -0.55
N ILE A 163 -5.03 12.61 -0.77
CA ILE A 163 -6.37 12.12 -1.10
C ILE A 163 -6.38 11.39 -2.44
N GLN A 164 -5.73 11.96 -3.46
CA GLN A 164 -5.60 11.33 -4.78
C GLN A 164 -4.86 10.00 -4.71
N PHE A 165 -3.78 9.93 -3.92
CA PHE A 165 -3.06 8.67 -3.71
C PHE A 165 -3.95 7.61 -3.05
N SER A 166 -4.75 7.99 -2.03
CA SER A 166 -5.72 7.11 -1.40
C SER A 166 -6.78 6.58 -2.38
N ARG A 167 -7.27 7.44 -3.29
CA ARG A 167 -8.20 7.04 -4.36
C ARG A 167 -7.56 6.07 -5.34
N LYS A 168 -6.35 6.40 -5.84
CA LYS A 168 -5.61 5.57 -6.80
C LYS A 168 -5.24 4.19 -6.27
N THR A 169 -4.91 4.10 -4.99
CA THR A 169 -4.47 2.85 -4.35
C THR A 169 -5.59 2.08 -3.65
N LEU A 170 -6.84 2.56 -3.74
CA LEU A 170 -7.98 2.01 -2.99
C LEU A 170 -7.65 1.82 -1.50
N ASN A 171 -7.01 2.82 -0.91
CA ASN A 171 -6.59 2.85 0.48
C ASN A 171 -7.37 3.93 1.26
N PRO A 172 -8.69 3.74 1.50
CA PRO A 172 -9.60 4.79 1.98
C PRO A 172 -9.59 4.93 3.52
N HIS A 173 -8.42 4.84 4.16
CA HIS A 173 -8.37 5.06 5.60
C HIS A 173 -8.62 6.54 5.92
N TYR A 174 -9.49 6.83 6.89
CA TYR A 174 -9.86 8.20 7.25
C TYR A 174 -8.67 9.07 7.64
N ILE A 175 -7.59 8.48 8.14
CA ILE A 175 -6.36 9.23 8.47
C ILE A 175 -5.73 9.97 7.27
N HIS A 176 -6.09 9.56 6.05
CA HIS A 176 -5.64 10.14 4.79
C HIS A 176 -6.69 11.06 4.14
N LEU A 177 -7.89 11.16 4.72
CA LEU A 177 -9.05 11.79 4.07
C LEU A 177 -9.72 12.86 4.93
N ASP A 178 -9.59 12.79 6.26
CA ASP A 178 -10.30 13.67 7.19
C ASP A 178 -9.38 14.17 8.32
N LYS A 179 -9.07 15.46 8.29
CA LYS A 179 -8.23 16.13 9.29
C LYS A 179 -8.90 16.25 10.66
N TYR A 180 -10.22 16.43 10.66
CA TYR A 180 -10.99 16.57 11.89
C TYR A 180 -11.08 15.22 12.62
N TYR A 181 -11.29 14.15 11.87
CA TYR A 181 -11.21 12.78 12.38
C TYR A 181 -9.83 12.49 13.00
N ASN A 182 -8.75 12.92 12.34
CA ASN A 182 -7.39 12.75 12.86
C ASN A 182 -7.19 13.36 14.24
N LYS A 183 -7.67 14.59 14.44
CA LYS A 183 -7.62 15.29 15.72
C LYS A 183 -8.50 14.65 16.79
N THR A 184 -9.74 14.33 16.44
CA THR A 184 -10.78 13.99 17.43
C THR A 184 -10.86 12.51 17.76
N VAL A 185 -10.41 11.61 16.86
CA VAL A 185 -10.56 10.15 17.01
C VAL A 185 -9.22 9.43 17.11
N GLU A 186 -8.19 9.94 16.44
CA GLU A 186 -6.91 9.23 16.30
C GLU A 186 -5.79 9.82 17.18
N GLY A 187 -5.98 11.04 17.68
CA GLY A 187 -4.99 11.76 18.49
C GLY A 187 -3.85 12.38 17.66
N TYR A 188 -4.00 12.43 16.33
CA TYR A 188 -3.07 13.12 15.44
C TYR A 188 -3.28 14.65 15.49
N PRO A 189 -2.33 15.45 14.97
CA PRO A 189 -2.60 16.84 14.59
C PRO A 189 -3.77 16.92 13.60
N GLU A 190 -4.37 18.11 13.46
CA GLU A 190 -5.43 18.40 12.49
C GLU A 190 -4.86 18.55 11.06
N LYS A 191 -4.19 17.49 10.59
CA LYS A 191 -3.50 17.35 9.30
C LYS A 191 -3.72 15.94 8.78
N LEU A 192 -3.58 15.72 7.48
CA LEU A 192 -3.68 14.37 6.91
C LEU A 192 -2.37 13.63 7.11
N VAL A 193 -2.45 12.34 7.41
CA VAL A 193 -1.26 11.47 7.49
C VAL A 193 -0.89 11.04 6.08
N VAL A 194 0.38 11.15 5.70
CA VAL A 194 0.86 10.66 4.40
C VAL A 194 0.90 9.13 4.43
N GLN A 195 0.38 8.48 3.38
CA GLN A 195 0.43 7.02 3.28
C GLN A 195 1.88 6.57 3.23
N GLY A 196 2.24 5.57 4.02
CA GLY A 196 3.58 5.01 3.93
C GLY A 196 3.96 4.52 2.53
N PRO A 197 3.06 3.88 1.74
CA PRO A 197 3.34 3.52 0.35
C PRO A 197 3.66 4.73 -0.52
N TYR A 198 3.01 5.87 -0.27
CA TYR A 198 3.28 7.09 -0.99
C TYR A 198 4.68 7.62 -0.68
N MET A 199 5.07 7.67 0.60
CA MET A 199 6.43 8.05 1.02
C MET A 199 7.48 7.15 0.34
N LEU A 200 7.26 5.83 0.33
CA LEU A 200 8.18 4.90 -0.31
C LEU A 200 8.28 5.15 -1.82
N THR A 201 7.16 5.38 -2.50
CA THR A 201 7.13 5.69 -3.93
C THR A 201 7.95 6.95 -4.25
N GLU A 202 7.79 8.03 -3.49
CA GLU A 202 8.56 9.25 -3.72
C GLU A 202 10.06 9.08 -3.42
N CYS A 203 10.42 8.34 -2.36
CA CYS A 203 11.81 7.97 -2.11
C CYS A 203 12.42 7.17 -3.26
N ILE A 204 11.68 6.21 -3.82
CA ILE A 204 12.14 5.42 -4.97
C ILE A 204 12.34 6.31 -6.20
N LYS A 205 11.37 7.16 -6.54
CA LYS A 205 11.48 8.10 -7.68
C LYS A 205 12.68 9.01 -7.54
N TYR A 206 12.89 9.57 -6.35
CA TYR A 206 14.04 10.40 -6.05
C TYR A 206 15.36 9.63 -6.25
N LEU A 207 15.46 8.41 -5.71
CA LEU A 207 16.64 7.56 -5.90
C LEU A 207 16.89 7.23 -7.38
N GLN A 208 15.86 6.92 -8.16
CA GLN A 208 15.99 6.66 -9.60
C GLN A 208 16.48 7.91 -10.34
N HIS A 209 15.97 9.09 -9.97
CA HIS A 209 16.36 10.36 -10.58
C HIS A 209 17.85 10.66 -10.35
N ILE A 210 18.32 10.57 -9.10
CA ILE A 210 19.71 10.97 -8.77
C ILE A 210 20.75 9.91 -9.15
N THR A 211 20.38 8.62 -9.18
CA THR A 211 21.33 7.54 -9.52
C THR A 211 21.30 7.14 -10.99
N GLY A 212 20.25 7.53 -11.72
CA GLY A 212 19.97 7.02 -13.07
C GLY A 212 19.56 5.55 -13.11
N ILE A 213 19.48 4.87 -11.96
CA ILE A 213 19.06 3.48 -11.86
C ILE A 213 17.59 3.39 -12.25
N LYS A 214 17.29 2.61 -13.30
CA LYS A 214 15.92 2.39 -13.76
C LYS A 214 15.17 1.39 -12.88
N TYR A 215 15.86 0.40 -12.34
CA TYR A 215 15.26 -0.70 -11.59
C TYR A 215 16.06 -1.08 -10.35
N PHE A 216 15.37 -1.47 -9.30
CA PHE A 216 15.97 -2.05 -8.12
C PHE A 216 15.61 -3.53 -8.05
N SER A 217 16.62 -4.38 -7.91
CA SER A 217 16.41 -5.80 -7.60
C SER A 217 15.79 -5.97 -6.22
N LYS A 218 16.16 -5.12 -5.26
CA LYS A 218 15.66 -5.14 -3.90
C LYS A 218 15.68 -3.77 -3.24
N ILE A 219 14.61 -3.43 -2.53
CA ILE A 219 14.53 -2.27 -1.64
C ILE A 219 14.11 -2.76 -0.26
N THR A 220 14.80 -2.26 0.78
CA THR A 220 14.42 -2.46 2.18
C THR A 220 14.13 -1.10 2.79
N TYR A 221 13.00 -0.98 3.48
CA TYR A 221 12.55 0.30 4.02
C TYR A 221 11.97 0.14 5.42
N LYS A 222 12.06 1.21 6.20
CA LYS A 222 11.49 1.32 7.54
C LYS A 222 10.93 2.72 7.75
N ILE A 223 9.68 2.79 8.16
CA ILE A 223 9.00 4.05 8.51
C ILE A 223 9.31 4.33 9.97
N LYS A 224 10.04 5.42 10.22
CA LYS A 224 10.43 5.83 11.58
C LYS A 224 9.38 6.72 12.26
N GLN A 225 8.69 7.53 11.46
CA GLN A 225 7.71 8.50 11.93
C GLN A 225 6.61 8.71 10.90
N ASN A 226 5.47 9.21 11.35
CA ASN A 226 4.42 9.67 10.46
C ASN A 226 4.81 11.03 9.86
N LEU A 227 4.52 11.22 8.57
CA LEU A 227 4.55 12.52 7.92
C LEU A 227 3.12 13.03 7.80
N PHE A 228 2.97 14.34 7.84
CA PHE A 228 1.69 15.03 7.76
C PHE A 228 1.66 15.96 6.55
N SER A 229 0.47 16.28 6.06
CA SER A 229 0.33 17.36 5.07
C SER A 229 0.81 18.70 5.61
N ASN A 230 1.21 19.58 4.68
CA ASN A 230 1.59 20.95 5.02
C ASN A 230 0.42 21.72 5.62
#